data_AF-A0A3D3GAV4-F1
#
_entry.id   AF-A0A3D3GAV4-F1
#
_cell.length_a   1.000
_cell.length_b   1.000
_cell.length_c   1.000
_cell.angle_alpha   90.00
_cell.angle_beta   90.00
_cell.angle_gamma   90.00
#
_symmetry.space_group_name_H-M   'P 1'
#
loop_
_entity.id
_entity.type
_entity.pdbx_description
1 polymer ?
#
loop_
_entity_poly.entity_id
_entity_poly.type
_entity_poly.pdbx_seq_one_letter_code
_entity_poly.pdbx_strand_id
1 'polypeptide(L)'
;MQHSTDDKSQGFSGSTAPGQVSRLSIDELLSKTRNLAETERRITIQILHHLAEIEKRRAYARLGYPSLWDYAIKELKYSEAAAYRRISAMRALKTHPEIQGKIERGVLSVSAVSQIQGFLKAEREQAHKTYTKSETSALFAQCENKSSREVTRELAAISPLALKVQKERVITEDRTEIRFIVDAGQLNKIHRVRDLSAARLRNPGSYPELVELMSEVTLDEIDPLRKVVRERKTHQKEQKKEPENESEVESDNRAAGSVSLKVDQNVALITSEATAVSVGSQGERGIVAQTSRAIPASVRTQIWKQYGGRCAFISAETGRRCNSTFGLEIEHCKPHALGGSSKDPENLRLLCRHHNQWQAIQTYGLGKMEAYLKAKS
;
A
#
# COMPACT_ATOMS: atom_id res chain seq x y z
N MET A 1 -32.96 -40.33 -20.82
CA MET A 1 -33.13 -38.92 -21.23
C MET A 1 -31.75 -38.29 -21.30
N GLN A 2 -31.20 -38.24 -22.51
CA GLN A 2 -29.92 -37.62 -22.83
C GLN A 2 -30.17 -36.11 -22.96
N HIS A 3 -29.43 -35.28 -22.22
CA HIS A 3 -29.32 -33.87 -22.56
C HIS A 3 -27.90 -33.58 -23.03
N SER A 4 -27.85 -33.32 -24.34
CA SER A 4 -26.70 -32.84 -25.10
C SER A 4 -26.28 -31.46 -24.58
N THR A 5 -25.05 -31.36 -24.10
CA THR A 5 -24.36 -30.08 -23.93
C THR A 5 -23.27 -30.00 -24.98
N ASP A 6 -23.66 -29.57 -26.18
CA ASP A 6 -22.73 -29.11 -27.21
C ASP A 6 -22.20 -27.72 -26.81
N ASP A 7 -21.24 -27.68 -25.89
CA ASP A 7 -20.40 -26.49 -25.67
C ASP A 7 -19.24 -26.53 -26.67
N LYS A 8 -19.47 -25.96 -27.85
CA LYS A 8 -18.44 -25.75 -28.87
C LYS A 8 -17.46 -24.67 -28.40
N SER A 9 -16.53 -25.09 -27.56
CA SER A 9 -15.25 -24.41 -27.34
C SER A 9 -14.41 -24.48 -28.63
N GLN A 10 -14.72 -23.62 -29.60
CA GLN A 10 -13.82 -23.42 -30.73
C GLN A 10 -12.55 -22.72 -30.24
N GLY A 11 -11.50 -23.52 -30.05
CA GLY A 11 -10.15 -23.05 -29.81
C GLY A 11 -9.70 -22.09 -30.90
N PHE A 12 -9.10 -20.98 -30.47
CA PHE A 12 -8.46 -20.00 -31.35
C PHE A 12 -7.23 -20.64 -32.01
N SER A 13 -7.44 -21.31 -33.13
CA SER A 13 -6.41 -21.83 -34.03
C SER A 13 -6.46 -21.04 -35.33
N GLY A 14 -5.67 -19.98 -35.42
CA GLY A 14 -5.73 -19.10 -36.58
C GLY A 14 -4.66 -18.03 -36.58
N SER A 15 -3.40 -18.42 -36.73
CA SER A 15 -2.42 -17.50 -37.29
C SER A 15 -2.79 -17.31 -38.77
N THR A 16 -3.52 -16.26 -39.09
CA THR A 16 -3.76 -15.86 -40.48
C THR A 16 -2.46 -15.33 -41.06
N ALA A 17 -1.82 -16.10 -41.92
CA ALA A 17 -0.60 -15.67 -42.60
C ALA A 17 -0.90 -14.42 -43.47
N PRO A 18 0.02 -13.44 -43.58
CA PRO A 18 -0.22 -12.19 -44.32
C PRO A 18 -0.75 -12.39 -45.74
N GLY A 19 -0.27 -13.42 -46.44
CA GLY A 19 -0.70 -13.75 -47.81
C GLY A 19 -2.13 -14.31 -47.95
N GLN A 20 -2.78 -14.71 -46.85
CA GLN A 20 -4.18 -15.14 -46.86
C GLN A 20 -5.14 -13.94 -46.80
N VAL A 21 -4.74 -12.84 -46.16
CA VAL A 21 -5.55 -11.61 -46.06
C VAL A 21 -5.61 -10.90 -47.41
N SER A 22 -4.50 -10.88 -48.15
CA SER A 22 -4.40 -10.24 -49.47
C SER A 22 -5.28 -10.86 -50.56
N ARG A 23 -5.87 -12.04 -50.32
CA ARG A 23 -6.72 -12.77 -51.28
C ARG A 23 -8.22 -12.57 -51.03
N LEU A 24 -8.60 -11.88 -49.96
CA LEU A 24 -9.99 -11.65 -49.59
C LEU A 24 -10.60 -10.57 -50.48
N SER A 25 -11.90 -10.70 -50.78
CA SER A 25 -12.65 -9.58 -51.35
C SER A 25 -12.75 -8.44 -50.33
N ILE A 26 -13.06 -7.23 -50.79
CA ILE A 26 -13.23 -6.07 -49.90
C ILE A 26 -14.32 -6.34 -48.85
N ASP A 27 -15.47 -6.89 -49.25
CA ASP A 27 -16.58 -7.18 -48.33
C ASP A 27 -16.22 -8.28 -47.33
N GLU A 28 -15.52 -9.31 -47.76
CA GLU A 28 -15.01 -10.36 -46.87
C GLU A 28 -13.98 -9.83 -45.88
N LEU A 29 -13.06 -8.97 -46.34
CA LEU A 29 -12.05 -8.33 -45.50
C LEU A 29 -12.69 -7.45 -44.42
N LEU A 30 -13.65 -6.60 -44.80
CA LEU A 30 -14.37 -5.73 -43.87
C LEU A 30 -15.18 -6.55 -42.86
N SER A 31 -15.89 -7.59 -43.32
CA SER A 31 -16.69 -8.48 -42.47
C SER A 31 -15.82 -9.25 -41.47
N LYS A 32 -14.74 -9.89 -41.95
CA LYS A 32 -13.80 -10.63 -41.08
C LYS A 32 -13.13 -9.71 -40.06
N THR A 33 -12.70 -8.51 -40.48
CA THR A 33 -12.07 -7.55 -39.57
C THR A 33 -13.04 -7.09 -38.47
N ARG A 34 -14.32 -6.86 -38.80
CA ARG A 34 -15.36 -6.53 -37.81
C ARG A 34 -15.55 -7.65 -36.78
N ASN A 35 -15.64 -8.90 -37.25
CA ASN A 35 -15.79 -10.07 -36.38
C ASN A 35 -14.58 -10.29 -35.46
N LEU A 36 -13.37 -10.02 -35.97
CA LEU A 36 -12.15 -10.05 -35.15
C LEU A 36 -12.17 -8.98 -34.07
N ALA A 37 -12.58 -7.75 -34.40
CA ALA A 37 -12.71 -6.67 -33.42
C ALA A 37 -13.78 -6.97 -32.35
N GLU A 38 -14.90 -7.61 -32.71
CA GLU A 38 -15.89 -8.09 -31.75
C GLU A 38 -15.33 -9.18 -30.84
N THR A 39 -14.59 -10.12 -31.42
CA THR A 39 -13.92 -11.19 -30.68
C THR A 39 -12.89 -10.62 -29.71
N GLU A 40 -12.10 -9.62 -30.13
CA GLU A 40 -11.15 -8.92 -29.27
C GLU A 40 -11.85 -8.28 -28.04
N ARG A 41 -13.00 -7.63 -28.24
CA ARG A 41 -13.76 -7.03 -27.13
C ARG A 41 -14.29 -8.09 -26.16
N ARG A 42 -14.79 -9.22 -26.69
CA ARG A 42 -15.23 -10.36 -25.87
C ARG A 42 -14.08 -10.98 -25.06
N ILE A 43 -12.93 -11.21 -25.69
CA ILE A 43 -11.72 -11.69 -25.01
C ILE A 43 -11.29 -10.69 -23.93
N THR A 44 -11.36 -9.39 -24.23
CA THR A 44 -11.03 -8.35 -23.27
C THR A 44 -11.91 -8.46 -22.02
N ILE A 45 -13.23 -8.62 -22.16
CA ILE A 45 -14.13 -8.85 -21.01
C ILE A 45 -13.75 -10.10 -20.22
N GLN A 46 -13.45 -11.22 -20.89
CA GLN A 46 -12.99 -12.43 -20.20
C GLN A 46 -11.73 -12.16 -19.39
N ILE A 47 -10.76 -11.44 -19.95
CA ILE A 47 -9.55 -11.01 -19.23
C ILE A 47 -9.91 -10.15 -18.01
N LEU A 48 -10.86 -9.21 -18.12
CA LEU A 48 -11.28 -8.39 -16.99
C LEU A 48 -11.89 -9.25 -15.87
N HIS A 49 -12.71 -10.25 -16.18
CA HIS A 49 -13.25 -11.18 -15.18
C HIS A 49 -12.14 -12.01 -14.50
N HIS A 50 -11.15 -12.48 -15.26
CA HIS A 50 -10.02 -13.20 -14.70
C HIS A 50 -9.16 -12.31 -13.80
N LEU A 51 -8.90 -11.06 -14.21
CA LEU A 51 -8.20 -10.09 -13.37
C LEU A 51 -8.97 -9.81 -12.07
N ALA A 52 -10.31 -9.73 -12.12
CA ALA A 52 -11.14 -9.52 -10.94
C ALA A 52 -10.99 -10.69 -9.95
N GLU A 53 -11.01 -11.93 -10.45
CA GLU A 53 -10.84 -13.11 -9.61
C GLU A 53 -9.41 -13.25 -9.08
N ILE A 54 -8.40 -12.93 -9.90
CA ILE A 54 -6.99 -12.85 -9.48
C ILE A 54 -6.82 -11.81 -8.37
N GLU A 55 -7.46 -10.65 -8.46
CA GLU A 55 -7.45 -9.62 -7.40
C GLU A 55 -8.11 -10.12 -6.13
N LYS A 56 -9.30 -10.71 -6.25
CA LYS A 56 -10.08 -11.26 -5.13
C LYS A 56 -9.31 -12.33 -4.36
N ARG A 57 -8.68 -13.27 -5.06
CA ARG A 57 -7.86 -14.34 -4.46
C ARG A 57 -6.44 -13.91 -4.11
N ARG A 58 -6.03 -12.70 -4.53
CA ARG A 58 -4.63 -12.24 -4.50
C ARG A 58 -3.68 -13.24 -5.14
N ALA A 59 -4.09 -13.88 -6.23
CA ALA A 59 -3.32 -14.94 -6.87
C ALA A 59 -1.96 -14.43 -7.40
N TYR A 60 -1.85 -13.14 -7.74
CA TYR A 60 -0.57 -12.51 -8.08
C TYR A 60 0.47 -12.58 -6.96
N ALA A 61 0.04 -12.56 -5.69
CA ALA A 61 0.95 -12.61 -4.53
C ALA A 61 1.55 -14.01 -4.36
N ARG A 62 0.81 -15.08 -4.71
CA ARG A 62 1.34 -16.45 -4.75
C ARG A 62 2.57 -16.56 -5.66
N LEU A 63 2.58 -15.83 -6.77
CA LEU A 63 3.70 -15.75 -7.72
C LEU A 63 4.82 -14.77 -7.29
N GLY A 64 4.66 -14.10 -6.14
CA GLY A 64 5.64 -13.18 -5.59
C GLY A 64 5.50 -11.73 -6.10
N TYR A 65 4.42 -11.38 -6.81
CA TYR A 65 4.21 -10.00 -7.23
C TYR A 65 3.62 -9.15 -6.09
N PRO A 66 4.13 -7.92 -5.86
CA PRO A 66 3.64 -7.06 -4.79
C PRO A 66 2.26 -6.45 -5.07
N SER A 67 1.78 -6.50 -6.31
CA SER A 67 0.50 -5.91 -6.70
C SER A 67 -0.04 -6.57 -7.98
N LEU A 68 -1.35 -6.40 -8.23
CA LEU A 68 -1.98 -6.80 -9.49
C LEU A 68 -1.39 -6.03 -10.69
N TRP A 69 -0.98 -4.78 -10.46
CA TRP A 69 -0.31 -3.93 -11.46
C TRP A 69 1.02 -4.54 -11.92
N ASP A 70 1.88 -4.90 -10.96
CA ASP A 70 3.16 -5.55 -11.26
C ASP A 70 2.97 -6.87 -12.00
N TYR A 71 1.98 -7.66 -11.60
CA TYR A 71 1.61 -8.88 -12.31
C TYR A 71 1.16 -8.60 -13.75
N ALA A 72 0.29 -7.63 -13.97
CA ALA A 72 -0.20 -7.29 -15.30
C ALA A 72 0.91 -6.83 -16.25
N ILE A 73 1.92 -6.10 -15.75
CA ILE A 73 3.04 -5.64 -16.58
C ILE A 73 4.10 -6.73 -16.75
N LYS A 74 4.54 -7.34 -15.65
CA LYS A 74 5.71 -8.23 -15.66
C LYS A 74 5.36 -9.65 -16.11
N GLU A 75 4.19 -10.16 -15.75
CA GLU A 75 3.73 -11.49 -16.14
C GLU A 75 2.95 -11.44 -17.45
N LEU A 76 1.88 -10.64 -17.50
CA LEU A 76 1.01 -10.56 -18.68
C LEU A 76 1.53 -9.66 -19.80
N LYS A 77 2.70 -9.02 -19.60
CA LYS A 77 3.40 -8.20 -20.60
C LYS A 77 2.60 -7.02 -21.13
N TYR A 78 1.61 -6.52 -20.37
CA TYR A 78 0.94 -5.28 -20.74
C TYR A 78 1.87 -4.08 -20.57
N SER A 79 1.73 -3.10 -21.47
CA SER A 79 2.25 -1.76 -21.20
C SER A 79 1.52 -1.15 -20.00
N GLU A 80 2.15 -0.21 -19.31
CA GLU A 80 1.56 0.47 -18.15
C GLU A 80 0.16 1.03 -18.45
N ALA A 81 0.00 1.72 -19.58
CA ALA A 81 -1.29 2.27 -19.99
C ALA A 81 -2.33 1.17 -20.24
N ALA A 82 -1.94 0.05 -20.84
CA ALA A 82 -2.82 -1.08 -21.10
C ALA A 82 -3.24 -1.80 -19.81
N ALA A 83 -2.31 -1.98 -18.86
CA ALA A 83 -2.57 -2.53 -17.54
C ALA A 83 -3.51 -1.62 -16.74
N TYR A 84 -3.25 -0.30 -16.74
CA TYR A 84 -4.08 0.70 -16.06
C TYR A 84 -5.53 0.64 -16.51
N ARG A 85 -5.76 0.69 -17.83
CA ARG A 85 -7.11 0.68 -18.38
C ARG A 85 -7.86 -0.60 -18.01
N ARG A 86 -7.19 -1.76 -18.08
CA ARG A 86 -7.78 -3.05 -17.73
C ARG A 86 -8.13 -3.14 -16.25
N ILE A 87 -7.19 -2.82 -15.36
CA ILE A 87 -7.44 -2.85 -13.91
C ILE A 87 -8.55 -1.85 -13.54
N SER A 88 -8.52 -0.66 -14.14
CA SER A 88 -9.56 0.35 -13.92
C SER A 88 -10.94 -0.10 -14.40
N ALA A 89 -11.03 -0.69 -15.59
CA ALA A 89 -12.29 -1.20 -16.13
C ALA A 89 -12.80 -2.43 -15.38
N MET A 90 -11.92 -3.33 -14.97
CA MET A 90 -12.24 -4.47 -14.09
C MET A 90 -12.88 -3.98 -12.78
N ARG A 91 -12.32 -2.95 -12.14
CA ARG A 91 -12.90 -2.38 -10.91
C ARG A 91 -14.25 -1.74 -11.16
N ALA A 92 -14.41 -1.04 -12.28
CA ALA A 92 -15.70 -0.48 -12.68
C ALA A 92 -16.77 -1.57 -12.92
N LEU A 93 -16.41 -2.67 -13.58
CA LEU A 93 -17.32 -3.80 -13.82
C LEU A 93 -17.85 -4.42 -12.53
N LYS A 94 -17.03 -4.45 -11.48
CA LYS A 94 -17.43 -4.98 -10.16
C LYS A 94 -18.59 -4.17 -9.54
N THR A 95 -18.59 -2.85 -9.72
CA THR A 95 -19.63 -1.97 -9.16
C THR A 95 -20.76 -1.69 -10.15
N HIS A 96 -20.47 -1.72 -11.45
CA HIS A 96 -21.39 -1.47 -12.57
C HIS A 96 -21.36 -2.60 -13.61
N PRO A 97 -21.95 -3.78 -13.32
CA PRO A 97 -21.97 -4.91 -14.26
C PRO A 97 -22.63 -4.58 -15.61
N GLU A 98 -23.53 -3.58 -15.64
CA GLU A 98 -24.24 -3.15 -16.85
C GLU A 98 -23.31 -2.63 -17.97
N ILE A 99 -22.08 -2.22 -17.64
CA ILE A 99 -21.13 -1.74 -18.66
C ILE A 99 -20.52 -2.89 -19.48
N GLN A 100 -20.64 -4.15 -19.04
CA GLN A 100 -20.10 -5.30 -19.76
C GLN A 100 -20.64 -5.37 -21.19
N GLY A 101 -21.97 -5.39 -21.35
CA GLY A 101 -22.60 -5.46 -22.66
C GLY A 101 -22.28 -4.23 -23.53
N LYS A 102 -22.05 -3.07 -22.91
CA LYS A 102 -21.63 -1.85 -23.61
C LYS A 102 -20.23 -1.99 -24.21
N ILE A 103 -19.30 -2.61 -23.48
CA ILE A 103 -17.95 -2.88 -23.95
C ILE A 103 -17.96 -3.96 -25.04
N GLU A 104 -18.71 -5.05 -24.87
CA GLU A 104 -18.80 -6.13 -25.87
C GLU A 104 -19.32 -5.61 -27.21
N ARG A 105 -20.39 -4.81 -27.19
CA ARG A 105 -20.94 -4.17 -28.40
C ARG A 105 -20.03 -3.10 -28.99
N GLY A 106 -19.05 -2.60 -28.25
CA GLY A 106 -18.14 -1.56 -28.70
C GLY A 106 -18.69 -0.13 -28.57
N VAL A 107 -19.86 0.05 -27.94
CA VAL A 107 -20.43 1.38 -27.69
C VAL A 107 -19.70 2.12 -26.56
N LEU A 108 -18.98 1.40 -25.69
CA LEU A 108 -18.16 2.00 -24.64
C LEU A 108 -16.79 1.33 -24.60
N SER A 109 -15.71 2.10 -24.78
CA SER A 109 -14.36 1.54 -24.77
C SER A 109 -13.80 1.39 -23.35
N VAL A 110 -12.89 0.43 -23.15
CA VAL A 110 -12.13 0.26 -21.89
C VAL A 110 -11.35 1.54 -21.53
N SER A 111 -10.92 2.31 -22.54
CA SER A 111 -10.29 3.61 -22.32
C SER A 111 -11.26 4.62 -21.73
N ALA A 112 -12.48 4.73 -22.26
CA ALA A 112 -13.50 5.63 -21.74
C ALA A 112 -13.86 5.27 -20.29
N VAL A 113 -14.05 3.98 -19.99
CA VAL A 113 -14.29 3.50 -18.62
C VAL A 113 -13.16 3.93 -17.68
N SER A 114 -11.91 3.78 -18.11
CA SER A 114 -10.74 4.16 -17.32
C SER A 114 -10.63 5.68 -17.08
N GLN A 115 -11.02 6.49 -18.07
CA GLN A 115 -11.06 7.96 -17.94
C GLN A 115 -12.13 8.38 -16.93
N ILE A 116 -13.31 7.78 -16.98
CA ILE A 116 -14.41 8.05 -16.04
C ILE A 116 -14.01 7.65 -14.63
N GLN A 117 -13.42 6.47 -14.42
CA GLN A 117 -12.89 6.06 -13.11
C GLN A 117 -11.81 7.01 -12.60
N GLY A 118 -10.93 7.50 -13.48
CA GLY A 118 -9.94 8.52 -13.15
C GLY A 118 -10.58 9.84 -12.70
N PHE A 119 -11.63 10.27 -13.41
CA PHE A 119 -12.41 11.45 -13.07
C PHE A 119 -13.11 11.31 -11.71
N LEU A 120 -13.81 10.19 -11.46
CA LEU A 120 -14.48 9.94 -10.17
C LEU A 120 -13.50 9.92 -9.00
N LYS A 121 -12.31 9.33 -9.21
CA LYS A 121 -11.24 9.35 -8.21
C LYS A 121 -10.81 10.79 -7.91
N ALA A 122 -10.61 11.61 -8.93
CA ALA A 122 -10.19 12.99 -8.76
C ALA A 122 -11.28 13.87 -8.13
N GLU A 123 -12.56 13.69 -8.50
CA GLU A 123 -13.69 14.38 -7.87
C GLU A 123 -13.74 14.12 -6.35
N ARG A 124 -13.53 12.86 -5.94
CA ARG A 124 -13.49 12.50 -4.52
C ARG A 124 -12.29 13.13 -3.80
N GLU A 125 -11.13 13.15 -4.44
CA GLU A 125 -9.87 13.57 -3.81
C GLU A 125 -9.67 15.09 -3.82
N GLN A 126 -10.17 15.79 -4.84
CA GLN A 126 -9.89 17.22 -5.07
C GLN A 126 -11.13 18.08 -4.87
N ALA A 127 -12.28 17.66 -5.41
CA ALA A 127 -13.55 18.37 -5.26
C ALA A 127 -14.34 17.91 -4.02
N HIS A 128 -13.83 16.91 -3.28
CA HIS A 128 -14.52 16.25 -2.17
C HIS A 128 -15.94 15.77 -2.50
N LYS A 129 -16.20 15.49 -3.78
CA LYS A 129 -17.51 15.08 -4.28
C LYS A 129 -17.54 13.59 -4.54
N THR A 130 -18.54 12.93 -3.99
CA THR A 130 -18.79 11.49 -4.21
C THR A 130 -20.01 11.31 -5.10
N TYR A 131 -19.89 10.42 -6.07
CA TYR A 131 -20.97 10.07 -6.98
C TYR A 131 -21.64 8.77 -6.51
N THR A 132 -22.97 8.75 -6.55
CA THR A 132 -23.76 7.54 -6.33
C THR A 132 -23.59 6.57 -7.51
N LYS A 133 -24.05 5.33 -7.31
CA LYS A 133 -24.06 4.32 -8.36
C LYS A 133 -24.86 4.78 -9.58
N SER A 134 -26.02 5.40 -9.37
CA SER A 134 -26.88 5.91 -10.45
C SER A 134 -26.21 7.03 -11.25
N GLU A 135 -25.62 8.02 -10.57
CA GLU A 135 -24.92 9.12 -11.24
C GLU A 135 -23.70 8.63 -12.05
N THR A 136 -22.98 7.64 -11.50
CA THR A 136 -21.86 7.02 -12.23
C THR A 136 -22.34 6.25 -13.47
N SER A 137 -23.46 5.53 -13.38
CA SER A 137 -24.07 4.88 -14.55
C SER A 137 -24.53 5.87 -15.62
N ALA A 138 -25.00 7.06 -15.21
CA ALA A 138 -25.32 8.16 -16.13
C ALA A 138 -24.08 8.71 -16.84
N LEU A 139 -22.94 8.86 -16.14
CA LEU A 139 -21.67 9.26 -16.76
C LEU A 139 -21.20 8.24 -17.82
N PHE A 140 -21.35 6.94 -17.55
CA PHE A 140 -21.06 5.91 -18.54
C PHE A 140 -21.95 6.05 -19.79
N ALA A 141 -23.25 6.32 -19.59
CA ALA A 141 -24.19 6.53 -20.70
C ALA A 141 -23.84 7.78 -21.53
N GLN A 142 -23.48 8.90 -20.88
CA GLN A 142 -23.05 10.13 -21.55
C GLN A 142 -21.77 9.93 -22.40
N CYS A 143 -20.95 8.94 -22.07
CA CYS A 143 -19.69 8.64 -22.76
C CYS A 143 -19.79 7.55 -23.84
N GLU A 144 -20.99 7.06 -24.15
CA GLU A 144 -21.21 6.07 -25.21
C GLU A 144 -20.93 6.65 -26.60
N ASN A 145 -20.35 5.82 -27.49
CA ASN A 145 -19.97 6.12 -28.86
C ASN A 145 -19.03 7.33 -29.03
N LYS A 146 -18.35 7.74 -27.96
CA LYS A 146 -17.42 8.87 -27.95
C LYS A 146 -15.96 8.39 -28.01
N SER A 147 -15.15 9.15 -28.74
CA SER A 147 -13.70 9.00 -28.75
C SER A 147 -13.12 9.39 -27.38
N SER A 148 -11.90 8.93 -27.09
CA SER A 148 -11.20 9.29 -25.84
C SER A 148 -11.06 10.81 -25.64
N ARG A 149 -10.91 11.57 -26.73
CA ARG A 149 -10.84 13.05 -26.69
C ARG A 149 -12.18 13.67 -26.31
N GLU A 150 -13.27 13.18 -26.89
CA GLU A 150 -14.62 13.64 -26.57
C GLU A 150 -14.99 13.30 -25.13
N VAL A 151 -14.69 12.08 -24.65
CA VAL A 151 -14.88 11.70 -23.25
C VAL A 151 -14.13 12.64 -22.31
N THR A 152 -12.88 13.01 -22.65
CA THR A 152 -12.11 13.96 -21.84
C THR A 152 -12.80 15.33 -21.80
N ARG A 153 -13.31 15.80 -22.94
CA ARG A 153 -14.01 17.08 -23.04
C ARG A 153 -15.29 17.10 -22.21
N GLU A 154 -16.08 16.04 -22.28
CA GLU A 154 -17.32 15.88 -21.49
C GLU A 154 -17.04 15.91 -19.99
N LEU A 155 -16.06 15.13 -19.54
CA LEU A 155 -15.70 15.09 -18.12
C LEU A 155 -15.14 16.43 -17.63
N ALA A 156 -14.34 17.11 -18.45
CA ALA A 156 -13.81 18.44 -18.14
C ALA A 156 -14.92 19.51 -18.08
N ALA A 157 -15.98 19.38 -18.87
CA ALA A 157 -17.14 20.27 -18.81
C ALA A 157 -17.95 20.09 -17.51
N ILE A 158 -17.98 18.88 -16.95
CA ILE A 158 -18.66 18.58 -15.68
C ILE A 158 -17.87 19.12 -14.50
N SER A 159 -16.55 18.87 -14.46
CA SER A 159 -15.67 19.41 -13.44
C SER A 159 -14.28 19.64 -14.01
N PRO A 160 -13.93 20.91 -14.32
CA PRO A 160 -12.59 21.27 -14.79
C PRO A 160 -11.52 20.99 -13.73
N LEU A 161 -11.89 20.99 -12.45
CA LEU A 161 -11.00 20.78 -11.32
C LEU A 161 -10.60 19.31 -11.14
N ALA A 162 -11.37 18.36 -11.66
CA ALA A 162 -11.10 16.91 -11.54
C ALA A 162 -9.97 16.39 -12.45
N LEU A 163 -9.33 17.24 -13.26
CA LEU A 163 -8.21 16.83 -14.09
C LEU A 163 -6.94 16.70 -13.23
N LYS A 164 -6.27 15.54 -13.33
CA LYS A 164 -5.14 15.12 -12.46
C LYS A 164 -4.23 16.26 -12.01
N VAL A 165 -4.28 16.54 -10.72
CA VAL A 165 -3.48 17.55 -10.03
C VAL A 165 -2.02 17.14 -9.87
N GLN A 166 -1.68 15.84 -9.92
CA GLN A 166 -0.30 15.34 -9.82
C GLN A 166 0.08 14.40 -10.97
N LYS A 167 1.29 14.58 -11.50
CA LYS A 167 1.90 13.74 -12.55
C LYS A 167 3.37 13.49 -12.22
N GLU A 168 3.76 12.23 -12.26
CA GLU A 168 5.14 11.79 -12.15
C GLU A 168 5.58 11.21 -13.50
N ARG A 169 6.75 11.62 -14.00
CA ARG A 169 7.31 11.15 -15.27
C ARG A 169 8.79 10.91 -15.10
N VAL A 170 9.22 9.66 -15.29
CA VAL A 170 10.64 9.32 -15.41
C VAL A 170 11.17 9.93 -16.71
N ILE A 171 12.21 10.76 -16.61
CA ILE A 171 12.87 11.41 -17.76
C ILE A 171 14.12 10.60 -18.13
N THR A 172 14.95 10.27 -17.15
CA THR A 172 16.17 9.46 -17.26
C THR A 172 16.22 8.44 -16.12
N GLU A 173 17.22 7.55 -16.11
CA GLU A 173 17.39 6.53 -15.06
C GLU A 173 17.52 7.13 -13.64
N ASP A 174 18.04 8.35 -13.54
CA ASP A 174 18.33 9.08 -12.31
C ASP A 174 17.41 10.29 -12.07
N ARG A 175 16.53 10.65 -13.02
CA ARG A 175 15.71 11.87 -12.91
C ARG A 175 14.23 11.63 -13.20
N THR A 176 13.42 12.15 -12.29
CA THR A 176 11.97 12.09 -12.35
C THR A 176 11.38 13.49 -12.22
N GLU A 177 10.53 13.89 -13.17
CA GLU A 177 9.70 15.09 -13.05
C GLU A 177 8.49 14.78 -12.19
N ILE A 178 8.33 15.51 -11.08
CA ILE A 178 7.13 15.48 -10.25
C ILE A 178 6.43 16.83 -10.42
N ARG A 179 5.25 16.81 -11.03
CA ARG A 179 4.37 17.97 -11.19
C ARG A 179 3.17 17.82 -10.26
N PHE A 180 2.87 18.82 -9.46
CA PHE A 180 1.68 18.85 -8.62
C PHE A 180 1.13 20.27 -8.48
N ILE A 181 -0.16 20.41 -8.18
CA ILE A 181 -0.81 21.68 -7.82
C ILE A 181 -1.06 21.65 -6.31
N VAL A 182 -0.75 22.75 -5.63
CA VAL A 182 -0.99 22.93 -4.20
C VAL A 182 -2.05 23.99 -3.97
N ASP A 183 -2.86 23.82 -2.93
CA ASP A 183 -3.76 24.87 -2.46
C ASP A 183 -2.98 25.97 -1.71
N ALA A 184 -3.64 27.11 -1.44
CA ALA A 184 -3.00 28.26 -0.78
C ALA A 184 -2.50 27.91 0.64
N GLY A 185 -3.20 27.05 1.37
CA GLY A 185 -2.80 26.62 2.71
C GLY A 185 -1.54 25.74 2.69
N GLN A 186 -1.45 24.83 1.74
CA GLN A 186 -0.26 24.01 1.49
C GLN A 186 0.92 24.86 1.04
N LEU A 187 0.71 25.81 0.12
CA LEU A 187 1.76 26.72 -0.34
C LEU A 187 2.30 27.56 0.82
N ASN A 188 1.43 28.07 1.69
CA ASN A 188 1.83 28.82 2.89
C ASN A 188 2.68 27.97 3.83
N LYS A 189 2.36 26.69 4.02
CA LYS A 189 3.19 25.77 4.82
C LYS A 189 4.55 25.54 4.17
N ILE A 190 4.61 25.32 2.86
CA ILE A 190 5.88 25.14 2.12
C ILE A 190 6.75 26.40 2.24
N HIS A 191 6.16 27.58 2.05
CA HIS A 191 6.86 28.86 2.26
C HIS A 191 7.33 29.00 3.71
N ARG A 192 6.50 28.66 4.70
CA ARG A 192 6.90 28.74 6.11
C ARG A 192 8.09 27.83 6.42
N VAL A 193 8.10 26.61 5.89
CA VAL A 193 9.23 25.68 6.06
C VAL A 193 10.49 26.23 5.38
N ARG A 194 10.36 26.79 4.18
CA ARG A 194 11.46 27.48 3.48
C ARG A 194 12.04 28.61 4.30
N ASP A 195 11.19 29.50 4.82
CA ASP A 195 11.61 30.68 5.56
C ASP A 195 12.30 30.30 6.88
N LEU A 196 11.77 29.31 7.60
CA LEU A 196 12.39 28.77 8.82
C LEU A 196 13.69 28.01 8.56
N SER A 197 13.87 27.49 7.33
CA SER A 197 15.02 26.68 6.96
C SER A 197 16.02 27.41 6.07
N ALA A 198 15.84 28.72 5.83
CA ALA A 198 16.63 29.48 4.87
C ALA A 198 18.14 29.40 5.14
N ALA A 199 18.55 29.38 6.41
CA ALA A 199 19.96 29.25 6.81
C ALA A 199 20.58 27.87 6.50
N ARG A 200 19.75 26.85 6.22
CA ARG A 200 20.18 25.48 5.90
C ARG A 200 20.18 25.21 4.39
N LEU A 201 19.63 26.12 3.58
CA LEU A 201 19.50 25.98 2.13
C LEU A 201 20.57 26.82 1.44
N ARG A 202 21.20 26.28 0.39
CA ARG A 202 22.14 27.06 -0.44
C ARG A 202 21.38 28.03 -1.34
N ASN A 203 20.24 27.57 -1.85
CA ASN A 203 19.29 28.40 -2.57
C ASN A 203 17.90 28.25 -1.95
N PRO A 204 17.47 29.21 -1.10
CA PRO A 204 16.15 29.18 -0.48
C PRO A 204 15.01 29.13 -1.51
N GLY A 205 15.18 29.68 -2.72
CA GLY A 205 14.19 29.62 -3.79
C GLY A 205 14.07 28.27 -4.49
N SER A 206 14.99 27.32 -4.22
CA SER A 206 15.02 26.01 -4.85
C SER A 206 14.06 25.02 -4.18
N TYR A 207 12.95 24.72 -4.84
CA TYR A 207 12.05 23.65 -4.40
C TYR A 207 12.73 22.29 -4.29
N PRO A 208 13.63 21.86 -5.20
CA PRO A 208 14.38 20.62 -5.02
C PRO A 208 15.21 20.57 -3.73
N GLU A 209 15.94 21.64 -3.39
CA GLU A 209 16.72 21.65 -2.13
C GLU A 209 15.82 21.67 -0.89
N LEU A 210 14.70 22.39 -0.96
CA LEU A 210 13.71 22.42 0.09
C LEU A 210 13.08 21.03 0.31
N VAL A 211 12.72 20.35 -0.77
CA VAL A 211 12.16 18.99 -0.73
C VAL A 211 13.17 17.99 -0.20
N GLU A 212 14.45 18.10 -0.58
CA GLU A 212 15.53 17.27 -0.03
C GLU A 212 15.63 17.45 1.48
N LEU A 213 15.68 18.69 1.96
CA LEU A 213 15.73 18.99 3.39
C LEU A 213 14.50 18.45 4.13
N MET A 214 13.29 18.69 3.59
CA MET A 214 12.05 18.19 4.16
C MET A 214 12.04 16.66 4.22
N SER A 215 12.56 16.01 3.18
CA SER A 215 12.66 14.55 3.10
C SER A 215 13.64 14.00 4.12
N GLU A 216 14.82 14.60 4.27
CA GLU A 216 15.82 14.20 5.27
C GLU A 216 15.29 14.34 6.70
N VAL A 217 14.68 15.48 7.04
CA VAL A 217 14.08 15.69 8.38
C VAL A 217 12.95 14.68 8.63
N THR A 218 12.09 14.47 7.64
CA THR A 218 10.97 13.52 7.76
C THR A 218 11.49 12.10 7.92
N LEU A 219 12.46 11.69 7.10
CA LEU A 219 13.06 10.36 7.16
C LEU A 219 13.74 10.11 8.50
N ASP A 220 14.45 11.09 9.06
CA ASP A 220 15.03 10.97 10.41
C ASP A 220 13.98 10.76 11.50
N GLU A 221 12.76 11.30 11.31
CA GLU A 221 11.65 11.16 12.23
C GLU A 221 10.83 9.89 12.03
N ILE A 222 10.67 9.38 10.80
CA ILE A 222 9.73 8.28 10.51
C ILE A 222 10.40 6.99 10.06
N ASP A 223 11.63 7.02 9.54
CA ASP A 223 12.37 5.84 9.07
C ASP A 223 12.97 5.05 10.25
N PRO A 224 12.49 3.82 10.53
CA PRO A 224 13.02 2.99 11.60
C PRO A 224 14.51 2.68 11.46
N LEU A 225 15.03 2.58 10.23
CA LEU A 225 16.44 2.27 9.99
C LEU A 225 17.35 3.44 10.39
N ARG A 226 16.91 4.68 10.12
CA ARG A 226 17.64 5.90 10.51
C ARG A 226 17.55 6.17 12.01
N LYS A 227 16.39 5.94 12.65
CA LYS A 227 16.24 6.06 14.11
C LYS A 227 17.26 5.23 14.88
N VAL A 228 17.48 3.99 14.46
CA VAL A 228 18.39 3.08 15.15
C VAL A 228 19.85 3.49 14.99
N VAL A 229 20.22 4.07 13.85
CA VAL A 229 21.56 4.66 13.65
C VAL A 229 21.72 5.90 14.54
N ARG A 230 20.69 6.73 14.66
CA ARG A 230 20.70 7.91 15.51
C ARG A 230 20.84 7.55 16.99
N GLU A 231 20.01 6.64 17.52
CA GLU A 231 20.09 6.16 18.92
C GLU A 231 21.47 5.61 19.28
N ARG A 232 22.11 4.86 18.37
CA ARG A 232 23.49 4.39 18.54
C ARG A 232 24.50 5.52 18.61
N LYS A 233 24.36 6.54 17.75
CA LYS A 233 25.23 7.73 17.78
C LYS A 233 25.02 8.56 19.04
N THR A 234 23.78 8.69 19.54
CA THR A 234 23.50 9.42 20.79
C THR A 234 24.10 8.70 22.00
N HIS A 235 23.91 7.38 22.12
CA HIS A 235 24.49 6.59 23.21
C HIS A 235 26.03 6.55 23.17
N GLN A 236 26.65 6.52 21.97
CA GLN A 236 28.12 6.64 21.85
C GLN A 236 28.64 8.03 22.21
N LYS A 237 27.82 9.08 22.10
CA LYS A 237 28.16 10.45 22.46
C LYS A 237 27.96 10.72 23.96
N GLU A 238 27.00 10.05 24.58
CA GLU A 238 26.75 10.04 26.03
C GLU A 238 27.81 9.22 26.78
N GLN A 239 28.20 8.04 26.25
CA GLN A 239 29.28 7.21 26.82
C GLN A 239 30.68 7.82 26.69
N LYS A 240 30.85 8.88 25.89
CA LYS A 240 32.11 9.64 25.77
C LYS A 240 32.18 10.87 26.69
N LYS A 241 31.18 11.12 27.55
CA LYS A 241 31.06 12.38 28.28
C LYS A 241 31.31 12.38 29.80
N GLU A 242 31.57 11.26 30.48
CA GLU A 242 31.99 11.26 31.91
C GLU A 242 32.87 10.04 32.28
N PRO A 243 33.89 10.16 33.16
CA PRO A 243 34.84 11.28 33.32
C PRO A 243 36.32 10.81 33.40
N GLU A 244 37.25 11.67 32.95
CA GLU A 244 38.66 11.65 33.40
C GLU A 244 39.00 13.06 33.89
N ASN A 245 38.91 13.28 35.20
CA ASN A 245 39.91 14.07 35.92
C ASN A 245 39.67 13.97 37.44
N GLU A 246 40.46 13.09 38.08
CA GLU A 246 40.88 13.26 39.46
C GLU A 246 42.30 13.84 39.47
N SER A 247 42.57 14.61 40.52
CA SER A 247 43.85 15.19 40.98
C SER A 247 44.25 16.57 40.44
N GLU A 248 43.99 17.59 41.27
CA GLU A 248 45.04 18.44 41.82
C GLU A 248 44.59 19.01 43.18
N VAL A 249 45.51 19.04 44.14
CA VAL A 249 45.34 19.29 45.58
C VAL A 249 45.85 20.70 45.92
N GLU A 250 45.41 21.23 47.08
CA GLU A 250 45.84 22.45 47.80
C GLU A 250 45.14 23.76 47.40
N SER A 251 44.81 24.69 48.29
CA SER A 251 44.66 24.79 49.75
C SER A 251 44.05 26.19 49.99
N ASP A 252 43.18 26.33 50.99
CA ASP A 252 43.17 27.38 52.04
C ASP A 252 41.81 27.95 52.47
N ASN A 253 41.77 28.24 53.77
CA ASN A 253 40.64 28.58 54.64
C ASN A 253 40.01 29.97 54.42
N ARG A 254 38.68 30.10 54.67
CA ARG A 254 38.08 30.81 55.83
C ARG A 254 36.55 31.00 55.72
N ALA A 255 35.85 30.45 56.71
CA ALA A 255 34.76 31.00 57.54
C ALA A 255 33.53 31.72 56.89
N ALA A 256 32.33 31.14 57.13
CA ALA A 256 31.31 31.59 58.11
C ALA A 256 29.85 31.53 57.62
N GLY A 257 29.01 30.84 58.41
CA GLY A 257 27.55 31.04 58.56
C GLY A 257 26.66 30.42 57.47
N SER A 258 25.51 29.79 57.73
CA SER A 258 24.77 29.49 58.95
C SER A 258 23.61 28.56 58.59
N VAL A 259 23.50 27.43 59.31
CA VAL A 259 22.30 26.81 59.91
C VAL A 259 20.94 26.88 59.16
N SER A 260 20.39 25.74 58.74
CA SER A 260 19.12 25.23 59.31
C SER A 260 18.80 23.79 58.89
N LEU A 261 18.79 22.96 59.93
CA LEU A 261 18.23 21.61 60.02
C LEU A 261 16.71 21.66 59.95
N LYS A 262 16.06 20.64 59.36
CA LYS A 262 14.99 19.89 60.05
C LYS A 262 15.00 18.42 59.62
N VAL A 263 15.03 17.59 60.65
CA VAL A 263 15.09 16.13 60.68
C VAL A 263 13.68 15.54 60.62
N ASP A 264 13.68 14.28 60.18
CA ASP A 264 12.66 13.24 60.04
C ASP A 264 11.61 13.08 61.16
N GLN A 265 10.53 12.34 60.88
CA GLN A 265 10.29 10.93 61.33
C GLN A 265 8.82 10.56 61.62
N ASN A 266 8.57 9.23 61.49
CA ASN A 266 7.50 8.35 62.00
C ASN A 266 6.71 7.65 60.87
N VAL A 267 6.75 6.34 60.63
CA VAL A 267 6.79 5.09 61.45
C VAL A 267 5.53 4.86 62.32
N ALA A 268 4.72 3.90 61.90
CA ALA A 268 3.82 3.06 62.71
C ALA A 268 3.54 1.77 61.91
N LEU A 269 4.05 0.59 62.29
CA LEU A 269 3.71 -0.34 63.39
C LEU A 269 2.70 -1.43 62.98
N ILE A 270 3.09 -2.66 63.31
CA ILE A 270 2.53 -3.99 63.05
C ILE A 270 1.68 -4.42 64.24
N THR A 271 0.59 -5.20 64.04
CA THR A 271 0.07 -6.26 64.95
C THR A 271 -0.85 -7.21 64.14
N SER A 272 -0.45 -8.48 63.91
CA SER A 272 -0.84 -9.75 64.57
C SER A 272 -2.32 -10.16 64.41
N GLU A 273 -2.64 -11.14 63.53
CA GLU A 273 -2.93 -12.57 63.83
C GLU A 273 -4.43 -12.89 64.04
N ALA A 274 -5.00 -13.72 63.16
CA ALA A 274 -6.09 -14.67 63.49
C ALA A 274 -6.34 -15.69 62.35
N THR A 275 -5.90 -16.93 62.62
CA THR A 275 -6.59 -18.21 62.40
C THR A 275 -6.89 -18.75 60.98
N ALA A 276 -6.27 -19.89 60.71
CA ALA A 276 -6.54 -20.82 59.62
C ALA A 276 -7.79 -21.69 59.89
N VAL A 277 -8.59 -21.94 58.85
CA VAL A 277 -9.37 -23.16 58.67
C VAL A 277 -9.29 -23.57 57.19
N SER A 278 -8.81 -24.78 56.96
CA SER A 278 -8.65 -25.43 55.65
C SER A 278 -9.78 -26.43 55.40
N VAL A 279 -10.43 -26.44 54.22
CA VAL A 279 -10.89 -27.68 53.53
C VAL A 279 -11.11 -27.41 52.03
N GLY A 280 -10.44 -28.21 51.18
CA GLY A 280 -10.84 -28.63 49.81
C GLY A 280 -10.89 -27.56 48.71
N SER A 281 -10.67 -27.83 47.42
CA SER A 281 -10.27 -29.00 46.63
C SER A 281 -10.49 -28.55 45.19
N GLN A 282 -9.50 -28.74 44.32
CA GLN A 282 -9.62 -28.81 42.85
C GLN A 282 -9.99 -27.55 42.07
N GLY A 283 -9.05 -27.18 41.19
CA GLY A 283 -9.31 -26.31 40.06
C GLY A 283 -8.05 -25.61 39.57
N GLU A 284 -7.03 -26.38 39.14
CA GLU A 284 -5.95 -25.84 38.31
C GLU A 284 -6.54 -25.37 36.98
N ARG A 285 -7.12 -24.17 36.98
CA ARG A 285 -7.31 -23.38 35.77
C ARG A 285 -5.96 -22.76 35.46
N GLY A 286 -5.20 -23.45 34.60
CA GLY A 286 -4.01 -22.88 33.99
C GLY A 286 -4.34 -21.49 33.44
N ILE A 287 -3.79 -20.46 34.08
CA ILE A 287 -3.81 -19.10 33.57
C ILE A 287 -2.94 -19.15 32.33
N VAL A 288 -3.55 -19.35 31.16
CA VAL A 288 -2.87 -19.13 29.89
C VAL A 288 -2.50 -17.65 29.89
N ALA A 289 -1.26 -17.35 30.26
CA ALA A 289 -0.73 -16.00 30.28
C ALA A 289 -0.99 -15.40 28.91
N GLN A 290 -1.94 -14.46 28.82
CA GLN A 290 -2.26 -13.79 27.57
C GLN A 290 -1.02 -13.03 27.13
N THR A 291 -0.24 -13.63 26.23
CA THR A 291 0.96 -13.00 25.70
C THR A 291 0.53 -11.73 24.97
N SER A 292 1.01 -10.58 25.45
CA SER A 292 0.72 -9.28 24.83
C SER A 292 0.97 -9.33 23.33
N ARG A 293 0.00 -8.84 22.55
CA ARG A 293 0.08 -8.79 21.09
C ARG A 293 1.13 -7.77 20.62
N ALA A 294 1.53 -6.83 21.47
CA ALA A 294 2.49 -5.79 21.13
C ALA A 294 3.88 -6.38 20.86
N ILE A 295 4.45 -6.04 19.70
CA ILE A 295 5.81 -6.42 19.34
C ILE A 295 6.77 -5.41 19.97
N PRO A 296 7.72 -5.83 20.83
CA PRO A 296 8.68 -4.94 21.46
C PRO A 296 9.48 -4.13 20.43
N ALA A 297 9.83 -2.88 20.76
CA ALA A 297 10.56 -2.00 19.83
C ALA A 297 11.90 -2.61 19.37
N SER A 298 12.62 -3.28 20.26
CA SER A 298 13.87 -4.00 19.95
C SER A 298 13.66 -5.08 18.89
N VAL A 299 12.62 -5.90 19.05
CA VAL A 299 12.24 -6.95 18.10
C VAL A 299 11.80 -6.34 16.77
N ARG A 300 11.01 -5.26 16.78
CA ARG A 300 10.64 -4.55 15.54
C ARG A 300 11.88 -4.12 14.77
N THR A 301 12.81 -3.43 15.43
CA THR A 301 14.08 -3.00 14.85
C THR A 301 14.90 -4.16 14.27
N GLN A 302 14.97 -5.28 15.00
CA GLN A 302 15.67 -6.48 14.54
C GLN A 302 15.08 -7.03 13.23
N ILE A 303 13.76 -7.20 13.17
CA ILE A 303 13.07 -7.69 11.97
C ILE A 303 13.27 -6.76 10.77
N TRP A 304 13.16 -5.44 10.97
CA TRP A 304 13.40 -4.47 9.90
C TRP A 304 14.82 -4.56 9.32
N LYS A 305 15.83 -4.72 10.17
CA LYS A 305 17.22 -4.91 9.75
C LYS A 305 17.43 -6.23 9.03
N GLN A 306 16.92 -7.33 9.59
CA GLN A 306 17.07 -8.67 9.04
C GLN A 306 16.58 -8.75 7.59
N TYR A 307 15.48 -8.09 7.27
CA TYR A 307 14.91 -8.10 5.92
C TYR A 307 15.29 -6.90 5.05
N GLY A 308 16.12 -5.97 5.57
CA GLY A 308 16.63 -4.81 4.84
C GLY A 308 15.53 -3.86 4.35
N GLY A 309 14.43 -3.73 5.11
CA GLY A 309 13.29 -2.91 4.71
C GLY A 309 12.60 -3.38 3.42
N ARG A 310 12.63 -4.69 3.14
CA ARG A 310 11.98 -5.30 1.97
C ARG A 310 11.09 -6.45 2.37
N CYS A 311 10.03 -6.67 1.60
CA CYS A 311 9.17 -7.83 1.77
C CYS A 311 9.99 -9.14 1.73
N ALA A 312 9.79 -9.96 2.75
CA ALA A 312 10.44 -11.25 2.97
C ALA A 312 9.77 -12.40 2.19
N PHE A 313 8.63 -12.15 1.54
CA PHE A 313 7.93 -13.20 0.81
C PHE A 313 8.75 -13.70 -0.37
N ILE A 314 8.83 -15.04 -0.47
CA ILE A 314 9.40 -15.78 -1.57
C ILE A 314 8.31 -16.73 -2.08
N SER A 315 8.01 -16.69 -3.37
CA SER A 315 7.08 -17.62 -3.99
C SER A 315 7.66 -19.03 -3.97
N ALA A 316 6.90 -20.00 -3.45
CA ALA A 316 7.29 -21.40 -3.49
C ALA A 316 7.32 -21.96 -4.93
N GLU A 317 6.57 -21.34 -5.85
CA GLU A 317 6.43 -21.82 -7.22
C GLU A 317 7.49 -21.25 -8.15
N THR A 318 7.74 -19.95 -8.03
CA THR A 318 8.64 -19.24 -8.95
C THR A 318 10.01 -18.94 -8.33
N GLY A 319 10.18 -19.15 -7.02
CA GLY A 319 11.37 -18.71 -6.27
C GLY A 319 11.51 -17.18 -6.18
N ARG A 320 10.57 -16.41 -6.73
CA ARG A 320 10.65 -14.94 -6.80
C ARG A 320 10.47 -14.32 -5.41
N ARG A 321 11.43 -13.49 -5.00
CA ARG A 321 11.27 -12.58 -3.86
C ARG A 321 10.52 -11.31 -4.28
N CYS A 322 9.51 -10.92 -3.49
CA CYS A 322 8.67 -9.76 -3.77
C CYS A 322 9.41 -8.41 -3.81
N ASN A 323 10.41 -8.22 -2.94
CA ASN A 323 11.25 -7.02 -2.86
C ASN A 323 10.55 -5.65 -2.67
N SER A 324 9.22 -5.59 -2.52
CA SER A 324 8.51 -4.34 -2.19
C SER A 324 9.07 -3.67 -0.94
N THR A 325 9.28 -2.36 -0.99
CA THR A 325 9.64 -1.49 0.14
C THR A 325 8.43 -0.71 0.66
N PHE A 326 7.31 -0.74 -0.05
CA PHE A 326 6.11 0.02 0.27
C PHE A 326 5.12 -0.76 1.14
N GLY A 327 4.49 -0.06 2.09
CA GLY A 327 3.40 -0.58 2.93
C GLY A 327 3.79 -1.84 3.71
N LEU A 328 4.98 -1.84 4.33
CA LEU A 328 5.52 -2.98 5.06
C LEU A 328 4.92 -3.09 6.46
N GLU A 329 4.61 -4.32 6.85
CA GLU A 329 3.99 -4.73 8.10
C GLU A 329 4.80 -5.90 8.68
N ILE A 330 5.01 -5.91 10.00
CA ILE A 330 5.60 -7.07 10.67
C ILE A 330 4.47 -8.07 10.91
N GLU A 331 4.62 -9.25 10.31
CA GLU A 331 3.63 -10.33 10.32
C GLU A 331 4.17 -11.54 11.07
N HIS A 332 3.25 -12.24 11.74
CA HIS A 332 3.56 -13.48 12.45
C HIS A 332 3.56 -14.68 11.50
N CYS A 333 4.61 -15.51 11.55
CA CYS A 333 4.69 -16.77 10.80
C CYS A 333 3.60 -17.75 11.25
N LYS A 334 3.48 -17.97 12.56
CA LYS A 334 2.31 -18.54 13.23
C LYS A 334 1.52 -17.39 13.82
N PRO A 335 0.29 -17.10 13.34
CA PRO A 335 -0.47 -15.97 13.84
C PRO A 335 -0.70 -15.97 15.35
N HIS A 336 -0.75 -14.79 15.96
CA HIS A 336 -1.02 -14.62 17.38
C HIS A 336 -2.32 -15.31 17.83
N ALA A 337 -3.38 -15.24 17.02
CA ALA A 337 -4.66 -15.91 17.28
C ALA A 337 -4.57 -17.45 17.33
N LEU A 338 -3.48 -18.03 16.82
CA LEU A 338 -3.17 -19.46 16.87
C LEU A 338 -2.08 -19.78 17.91
N GLY A 339 -1.72 -18.84 18.78
CA GLY A 339 -0.70 -19.00 19.82
C GLY A 339 0.72 -18.63 19.38
N GLY A 340 0.88 -17.81 18.34
CA GLY A 340 2.18 -17.28 17.93
C GLY A 340 2.71 -16.18 18.85
N SER A 341 3.99 -16.26 19.21
CA SER A 341 4.66 -15.25 20.04
C SER A 341 4.93 -13.96 19.27
N SER A 342 4.66 -12.80 19.88
CA SER A 342 5.08 -11.47 19.40
C SER A 342 6.49 -11.05 19.87
N LYS A 343 7.11 -11.85 20.74
CA LYS A 343 8.43 -11.57 21.32
C LYS A 343 9.55 -12.35 20.66
N ASP A 344 9.20 -13.45 19.99
CA ASP A 344 10.15 -14.32 19.29
C ASP A 344 10.39 -13.77 17.87
N PRO A 345 11.62 -13.34 17.53
CA PRO A 345 11.94 -12.87 16.19
C PRO A 345 11.81 -13.95 15.10
N GLU A 346 11.97 -15.23 15.41
CA GLU A 346 11.85 -16.31 14.42
C GLU A 346 10.41 -16.50 13.96
N ASN A 347 9.45 -16.20 14.84
CA ASN A 347 8.04 -16.18 14.50
C ASN A 347 7.59 -14.91 13.77
N LEU A 348 8.51 -13.99 13.40
CA LEU A 348 8.16 -12.71 12.78
C LEU A 348 8.88 -12.52 11.44
N ARG A 349 8.17 -11.88 10.50
CA ARG A 349 8.72 -11.52 9.18
C ARG A 349 8.18 -10.18 8.71
N LEU A 350 8.93 -9.52 7.83
CA LEU A 350 8.50 -8.26 7.23
C LEU A 350 7.81 -8.50 5.89
N LEU A 351 6.55 -8.12 5.74
CA LEU A 351 5.79 -8.33 4.51
C LEU A 351 5.15 -7.03 4.03
N CYS A 352 4.99 -6.86 2.72
CA CYS A 352 4.10 -5.81 2.23
C CYS A 352 2.65 -6.18 2.53
N ARG A 353 1.79 -5.15 2.67
CA ARG A 353 0.35 -5.29 2.91
C ARG A 353 -0.32 -6.35 2.03
N HIS A 354 0.09 -6.46 0.76
CA HIS A 354 -0.49 -7.44 -0.17
C HIS A 354 -0.12 -8.89 0.17
N HIS A 355 1.13 -9.16 0.53
CA HIS A 355 1.57 -10.50 0.94
C HIS A 355 1.09 -10.86 2.34
N ASN A 356 1.00 -9.87 3.24
CA ASN A 356 0.36 -10.06 4.53
C ASN A 356 -1.10 -10.51 4.35
N GLN A 357 -1.88 -9.75 3.58
CA GLN A 357 -3.27 -10.09 3.29
C GLN A 357 -3.43 -11.43 2.56
N TRP A 358 -2.51 -11.78 1.65
CA TRP A 358 -2.53 -13.09 1.00
C TRP A 358 -2.28 -14.24 1.99
N GLN A 359 -1.33 -14.10 2.92
CA GLN A 359 -1.10 -15.10 3.96
C GLN A 359 -2.30 -15.22 4.90
N ALA A 360 -2.91 -14.11 5.28
CA ALA A 360 -4.13 -14.14 6.07
C ALA A 360 -5.26 -14.91 5.34
N ILE A 361 -5.39 -14.76 4.02
CA ILE A 361 -6.34 -15.56 3.21
C ILE A 361 -5.97 -17.05 3.23
N GLN A 362 -4.68 -17.40 3.14
CA GLN A 362 -4.26 -18.82 3.21
C GLN A 362 -4.54 -19.43 4.59
N THR A 363 -4.32 -18.67 5.67
CA THR A 363 -4.48 -19.19 7.04
C THR A 363 -5.94 -19.23 7.49
N TYR A 364 -6.73 -18.20 7.17
CA TYR A 364 -8.09 -18.04 7.70
C TYR A 364 -9.19 -18.29 6.68
N GLY A 365 -8.84 -18.48 5.40
CA GLY A 365 -9.78 -18.62 4.31
C GLY A 365 -10.30 -17.27 3.79
N LEU A 366 -10.65 -17.25 2.50
CA LEU A 366 -11.12 -16.05 1.81
C LEU A 366 -12.43 -15.51 2.41
N GLY A 367 -13.37 -16.39 2.77
CA GLY A 367 -14.67 -16.00 3.33
C GLY A 367 -14.56 -15.19 4.62
N LYS A 368 -13.66 -15.59 5.54
CA LYS A 368 -13.39 -14.85 6.78
C LYS A 368 -12.70 -13.52 6.50
N MET A 369 -11.77 -13.50 5.55
CA MET A 369 -10.97 -12.29 5.26
C MET A 369 -11.73 -11.24 4.46
N GLU A 370 -12.78 -11.59 3.73
CA GLU A 370 -13.48 -10.67 2.83
C GLU A 370 -14.00 -9.40 3.51
N ALA A 371 -14.57 -9.52 4.72
CA ALA A 371 -15.05 -8.38 5.50
C ALA A 371 -13.92 -7.39 5.87
N TYR A 372 -12.74 -7.92 6.24
CA TYR A 372 -11.57 -7.12 6.61
C TYR A 372 -10.87 -6.49 5.40
N LEU A 373 -11.01 -7.09 4.22
CA LEU A 373 -10.44 -6.57 2.98
C LEU A 373 -11.27 -5.41 2.41
N LYS A 374 -12.60 -5.49 2.50
CA LYS A 374 -13.53 -4.43 2.04
C LYS A 374 -13.40 -3.15 2.88
N ALA A 375 -13.18 -3.26 4.19
CA ALA A 375 -13.06 -2.11 5.09
C ALA A 375 -11.81 -1.24 4.86
N LYS A 376 -10.85 -1.70 4.04
CA LYS A 376 -9.57 -1.02 3.79
C LYS A 376 -9.35 -0.64 2.32
N SER A 377 -10.33 -0.87 1.43
CA SER A 377 -10.32 -0.52 -0.01
C SER A 377 -11.27 0.62 -0.27
#